data_AF-A0A1I3WAV4-F1
#
_entry.id   AF-A0A1I3WAV4-F1
#
_cell.length_a   1.000
_cell.length_b   1.000
_cell.length_c   1.000
_cell.angle_alpha   90.00
_cell.angle_beta   90.00
_cell.angle_gamma   90.00
#
_symmetry.space_group_name_H-M   'P 1'
#
loop_
_entity.id
_entity.type
_entity.pdbx_description
1 polymer ?
#
loop_
_entity_poly.entity_id
_entity_poly.type
_entity_poly.pdbx_seq_one_letter_code
_entity_poly.pdbx_strand_id
1 'polypeptide(L)'
;MNERLQKARRLHAVQSEIDRLADWRLIEIARERALLDERRRTLVAFLDAESAFAAPFAVTMMQRLHRLEERRATLKEEMEALSRRRLEERRRLRRAQQMVRNLTDETRRLDDKQALLDAVESAAGAQVCGKAKV
;
A
#
# COMPACT_ATOMS: atom_id res chain seq x y z
N MET A 1 -16.09 20.06 -13.23
CA MET A 1 -16.00 18.91 -12.29
C MET A 1 -14.95 17.87 -12.66
N ASN A 2 -14.69 17.65 -13.95
CA ASN A 2 -13.75 16.63 -14.44
C ASN A 2 -12.33 16.74 -13.83
N GLU A 3 -11.82 17.96 -13.63
CA GLU A 3 -10.49 18.18 -13.02
C GLU A 3 -10.37 17.68 -11.58
N ARG A 4 -11.44 17.84 -10.76
CA ARG A 4 -11.42 17.38 -9.35
C ARG A 4 -11.38 15.85 -9.30
N LEU A 5 -12.17 15.18 -10.15
CA LEU A 5 -12.15 13.73 -10.29
C LEU A 5 -10.79 13.24 -10.80
N GLN A 6 -10.20 13.92 -11.79
CA GLN A 6 -8.88 13.57 -12.30
C GLN A 6 -7.79 13.71 -11.21
N LYS A 7 -7.81 14.80 -10.43
CA LYS A 7 -6.90 15.00 -9.29
C LYS A 7 -7.09 13.90 -8.23
N ALA A 8 -8.32 13.54 -7.89
CA ALA A 8 -8.61 12.46 -6.95
C ALA A 8 -8.09 11.09 -7.45
N ARG A 9 -8.24 10.80 -8.75
CA ARG A 9 -7.69 9.58 -9.37
C ARG A 9 -6.16 9.55 -9.33
N ARG A 10 -5.49 10.68 -9.59
CA ARG A 10 -4.03 10.79 -9.47
C ARG A 10 -3.57 10.55 -8.02
N LEU A 11 -4.25 11.16 -7.05
CA LEU A 11 -3.96 10.94 -5.63
C LEU A 11 -4.15 9.47 -5.24
N HIS A 12 -5.23 8.83 -5.70
CA HIS A 12 -5.48 7.41 -5.47
C HIS A 12 -4.40 6.52 -6.09
N ALA A 13 -3.94 6.83 -7.31
CA ALA A 13 -2.85 6.12 -7.96
C ALA A 13 -1.54 6.23 -7.16
N VAL A 14 -1.14 7.46 -6.77
CA VAL A 14 0.06 7.68 -5.94
C VAL A 14 -0.02 6.91 -4.62
N GLN A 15 -1.17 6.97 -3.94
CA GLN A 15 -1.37 6.24 -2.68
C GLN A 15 -1.31 4.71 -2.85
N SER A 16 -1.74 4.20 -4.02
CA SER A 16 -1.66 2.78 -4.33
C SER A 16 -0.21 2.33 -4.54
N GLU A 17 0.61 3.16 -5.20
CA GLU A 17 2.03 2.88 -5.36
C GLU A 17 2.80 2.94 -4.04
N ILE A 18 2.45 3.90 -3.15
CA ILE A 18 3.04 3.98 -1.81
C ILE A 18 2.73 2.72 -0.99
N ASP A 19 1.48 2.23 -1.00
CA ASP A 19 1.09 0.98 -0.30
C ASP A 19 1.87 -0.22 -0.86
N ARG A 20 2.02 -0.31 -2.20
CA ARG A 20 2.82 -1.36 -2.85
C ARG A 20 4.28 -1.31 -2.41
N LEU A 21 4.91 -0.14 -2.41
CA LEU A 21 6.30 0.01 -1.99
C LEU A 21 6.50 -0.38 -0.52
N ALA A 22 5.55 -0.05 0.35
CA ALA A 22 5.58 -0.47 1.75
C ALA A 22 5.48 -2.00 1.88
N ASP A 23 4.65 -2.65 1.07
CA ASP A 23 4.52 -4.12 1.02
C ASP A 23 5.84 -4.77 0.60
N TRP A 24 6.46 -4.28 -0.48
CA TRP A 24 7.75 -4.78 -0.95
C TRP A 24 8.83 -4.65 0.12
N ARG A 25 8.89 -3.51 0.82
CA ARG A 25 9.89 -3.30 1.87
C ARG A 25 9.70 -4.24 3.06
N LEU A 26 8.45 -4.54 3.44
CA LEU A 26 8.17 -5.53 4.49
C LEU A 26 8.62 -6.94 4.08
N ILE A 27 8.40 -7.32 2.82
CA ILE A 27 8.86 -8.61 2.28
C ILE A 27 10.38 -8.69 2.31
N GLU A 28 11.08 -7.62 1.91
CA GLU A 28 12.53 -7.55 1.92
C GLU A 28 13.10 -7.75 3.33
N ILE A 29 12.57 -7.02 4.32
CA ILE A 29 13.02 -7.15 5.71
C ILE A 29 12.69 -8.55 6.28
N ALA A 30 11.54 -9.11 5.93
CA ALA A 30 11.19 -10.47 6.33
C ALA A 30 12.18 -11.50 5.78
N ARG A 31 12.65 -11.33 4.54
CA ARG A 31 13.69 -12.17 3.94
C ARG A 31 15.04 -12.00 4.65
N GLU A 32 15.44 -10.76 4.93
CA GLU A 32 16.69 -10.50 5.67
C GLU A 32 16.66 -11.14 7.06
N ARG A 33 15.55 -11.01 7.77
CA ARG A 33 15.36 -11.63 9.09
C ARG A 33 15.44 -13.16 9.00
N ALA A 34 14.80 -13.78 8.02
CA ALA A 34 14.87 -15.23 7.82
C ALA A 34 16.31 -15.71 7.55
N LEU A 35 17.09 -14.94 6.78
CA LEU A 35 18.50 -15.23 6.54
C LEU A 35 19.34 -15.14 7.83
N LEU A 36 19.09 -14.14 8.68
CA LEU A 36 19.76 -14.02 9.97
C LEU A 36 19.38 -15.16 10.93
N ASP A 37 18.10 -15.54 10.96
CA ASP A 37 17.61 -16.67 11.74
C ASP A 37 18.32 -17.96 11.34
N GLU A 38 18.49 -18.19 10.04
CA GLU A 38 19.19 -19.36 9.52
C GLU A 38 20.67 -19.34 9.89
N ARG A 39 21.37 -18.22 9.65
CA ARG A 39 22.78 -18.05 10.06
C ARG A 39 22.99 -18.30 11.55
N ARG A 40 22.05 -17.85 12.38
CA ARG A 40 22.07 -18.08 13.81
C ARG A 40 21.93 -19.56 14.14
N ARG A 41 20.98 -20.26 13.53
CA ARG A 41 20.80 -21.71 13.73
C ARG A 41 22.04 -22.49 13.33
N THR A 42 22.64 -22.18 12.18
CA THR A 42 23.90 -22.80 11.75
C THR A 42 25.02 -22.56 12.76
N LEU A 43 25.15 -21.33 13.27
CA LEU A 43 26.19 -20.98 14.24
C LEU A 43 26.02 -21.73 15.57
N VAL A 44 24.79 -21.82 16.07
CA VAL A 44 24.46 -22.55 17.30
C VAL A 44 24.70 -24.05 17.11
N ALA A 45 24.21 -24.63 16.02
CA ALA A 45 24.43 -26.05 15.72
C ALA A 45 25.92 -26.41 15.61
N PHE A 46 26.72 -25.51 15.03
CA PHE A 46 28.17 -25.65 14.98
C PHE A 46 28.81 -25.63 16.38
N LEU A 47 28.40 -24.69 17.25
CA LEU A 47 28.88 -24.61 18.63
C LEU A 47 28.53 -25.87 19.44
N ASP A 48 27.35 -26.43 19.22
CA ASP A 48 26.91 -27.67 19.88
C ASP A 48 27.73 -28.88 19.41
N ALA A 49 28.06 -28.95 18.11
CA ALA A 49 28.81 -30.06 17.52
C ALA A 49 30.31 -30.05 17.86
N GLU A 50 30.94 -28.88 17.93
CA GLU A 50 32.40 -28.73 18.11
C GLU A 50 32.81 -28.28 19.52
N SER A 51 32.02 -28.66 20.55
CA SER A 51 32.24 -28.24 21.94
C SER A 51 33.67 -28.48 22.47
N ALA A 52 34.40 -29.47 21.92
CA ALA A 52 35.79 -29.78 22.27
C ALA A 52 36.84 -28.80 21.70
N PHE A 53 36.54 -28.07 20.61
CA PHE A 53 37.44 -27.09 19.98
C PHE A 53 37.08 -25.63 20.32
N ALA A 54 36.07 -25.44 21.18
CA ALA A 54 35.43 -24.16 21.40
C ALA A 54 36.30 -23.13 22.13
N ALA A 55 37.21 -23.51 23.03
CA ALA A 55 37.86 -22.54 23.93
C ALA A 55 38.55 -21.34 23.23
N PRO A 56 39.41 -21.51 22.21
CA PRO A 56 40.07 -20.38 21.55
C PRO A 56 39.14 -19.58 20.62
N PHE A 57 38.08 -20.18 20.07
CA PHE A 57 37.19 -19.53 19.10
C PHE A 57 35.85 -19.05 19.71
N ALA A 58 35.54 -19.47 20.94
CA ALA A 58 34.26 -19.19 21.61
C ALA A 58 34.00 -17.69 21.72
N VAL A 59 35.01 -16.89 22.04
CA VAL A 59 34.85 -15.43 22.18
C VAL A 59 34.40 -14.81 20.85
N THR A 60 35.07 -15.14 19.74
CA THR A 60 34.73 -14.61 18.41
C THR A 60 33.35 -15.09 17.97
N MET A 61 32.99 -16.35 18.24
CA MET A 61 31.68 -16.90 17.89
C MET A 61 30.55 -16.28 18.70
N MET A 62 30.76 -16.04 20.00
CA MET A 62 29.81 -15.33 20.86
C MET A 62 29.63 -13.88 20.42
N GLN A 63 30.70 -13.18 20.05
CA GLN A 63 30.59 -11.83 19.47
C GLN A 63 29.79 -11.83 18.17
N ARG A 64 30.01 -12.82 17.30
CA ARG A 64 29.24 -12.97 16.06
C ARG A 64 27.76 -13.25 16.35
N LEU A 65 27.46 -14.12 17.32
CA LEU A 65 26.09 -14.41 17.74
C LEU A 65 25.41 -13.15 18.30
N HIS A 66 26.12 -12.38 19.13
CA HIS A 66 25.62 -11.13 19.69
C HIS A 66 25.27 -10.13 18.58
N ARG A 67 26.16 -9.90 17.61
CA ARG A 67 25.88 -9.02 16.46
C ARG A 67 24.69 -9.49 15.62
N LEU A 68 24.49 -10.80 15.47
CA LEU A 68 23.31 -11.35 14.79
C LEU A 68 22.04 -11.02 15.59
N GLU A 69 22.05 -11.17 16.91
CA GLU A 69 20.90 -10.83 17.76
C GLU A 69 20.60 -9.33 17.77
N GLU A 70 21.62 -8.48 17.84
CA GLU A 70 21.45 -7.02 17.72
C GLU A 70 20.79 -6.66 16.39
N ARG A 71 21.30 -7.19 15.26
CA ARG A 71 20.71 -6.93 13.95
C ARG A 71 19.26 -7.44 13.85
N ARG A 72 18.95 -8.61 14.44
CA ARG A 72 17.58 -9.15 14.48
C ARG A 72 16.65 -8.24 15.27
N ALA A 73 17.10 -7.70 16.40
CA ALA A 73 16.33 -6.75 17.19
C ALA A 73 16.04 -5.48 16.38
N THR A 74 17.06 -4.90 15.72
CA THR A 74 16.88 -3.74 14.84
C THR A 74 15.88 -4.02 13.71
N LEU A 75 15.99 -5.15 13.02
CA LEU A 75 15.04 -5.51 11.95
C LEU A 75 13.61 -5.68 12.49
N LYS A 76 13.45 -6.22 13.69
CA LYS A 76 12.12 -6.34 14.33
C LYS A 76 11.51 -4.96 14.57
N GLU A 77 12.27 -4.02 15.12
CA GLU A 77 11.82 -2.64 15.34
C GLU A 77 11.48 -1.94 14.01
N GLU A 78 12.31 -2.12 12.98
CA GLU A 78 12.05 -1.62 11.64
C GLU A 78 10.75 -2.20 11.05
N MET A 79 10.51 -3.52 11.18
CA MET A 79 9.27 -4.17 10.74
C MET A 79 8.05 -3.59 11.46
N GLU A 80 8.12 -3.39 12.77
CA GLU A 80 7.03 -2.83 13.57
C GLU A 80 6.76 -1.36 13.21
N ALA A 81 7.81 -0.56 12.98
CA ALA A 81 7.69 0.81 12.51
C ALA A 81 7.05 0.88 11.11
N LEU A 82 7.51 0.06 10.16
CA LEU A 82 6.96 -0.01 8.81
C LEU A 82 5.52 -0.53 8.79
N SER A 83 5.20 -1.52 9.62
CA SER A 83 3.83 -2.05 9.74
C SER A 83 2.86 -0.97 10.23
N ARG A 84 3.28 -0.15 11.20
CA ARG A 84 2.50 1.01 11.68
C ARG A 84 2.31 2.04 10.57
N ARG A 85 3.38 2.43 9.88
CA ARG A 85 3.32 3.37 8.75
C ARG A 85 2.41 2.85 7.63
N ARG A 86 2.54 1.58 7.26
CA ARG A 86 1.67 0.94 6.25
C ARG A 86 0.20 0.98 6.65
N LEU A 87 -0.13 0.80 7.92
CA LEU A 87 -1.51 0.91 8.38
C LEU A 87 -2.07 2.32 8.15
N GLU A 88 -1.26 3.35 8.39
CA GLU A 88 -1.61 4.75 8.11
C GLU A 88 -1.77 5.02 6.61
N GLU A 89 -0.84 4.52 5.78
CA GLU A 89 -0.95 4.63 4.32
C GLU A 89 -2.17 3.91 3.78
N ARG A 90 -2.51 2.71 4.29
CA ARG A 90 -3.78 2.03 3.95
C ARG A 90 -5.02 2.83 4.33
N ARG A 91 -4.99 3.57 5.44
CA ARG A 91 -6.08 4.49 5.79
C ARG A 91 -6.16 5.66 4.82
N ARG A 92 -5.02 6.21 4.37
CA ARG A 92 -4.97 7.27 3.35
C ARG A 92 -5.47 6.76 2.00
N LEU A 93 -5.04 5.57 1.58
CA LEU A 93 -5.50 4.89 0.36
C LEU A 93 -7.02 4.69 0.37
N ARG A 94 -7.59 4.17 1.46
CA ARG A 94 -9.05 4.00 1.58
C ARG A 94 -9.80 5.33 1.47
N ARG A 95 -9.28 6.41 2.08
CA ARG A 95 -9.87 7.75 1.96
C ARG A 95 -9.80 8.26 0.51
N ALA A 96 -8.68 8.08 -0.18
CA ALA A 96 -8.54 8.45 -1.59
C ALA A 96 -9.50 7.65 -2.49
N GLN A 97 -9.63 6.33 -2.26
CA GLN A 97 -10.60 5.48 -2.95
C GLN A 97 -12.03 5.98 -2.75
N GLN A 98 -12.42 6.31 -1.51
CA GLN A 98 -13.76 6.81 -1.22
C GLN A 98 -14.00 8.16 -1.91
N MET A 99 -13.01 9.05 -1.93
CA MET A 99 -13.11 10.33 -2.64
C MET A 99 -13.35 10.14 -4.13
N VAL A 100 -12.62 9.21 -4.78
CA VAL A 100 -12.83 8.89 -6.20
C VAL A 100 -14.23 8.36 -6.44
N ARG A 101 -14.72 7.46 -5.59
CA ARG A 101 -16.09 6.91 -5.69
C ARG A 101 -17.14 8.01 -5.61
N ASN A 102 -17.09 8.82 -4.55
CA ASN A 102 -18.05 9.91 -4.34
C ASN A 102 -18.07 10.89 -5.53
N LEU A 103 -16.89 11.30 -6.02
CA LEU A 103 -16.80 12.23 -7.16
C LEU A 103 -17.24 11.61 -8.48
N THR A 104 -17.08 10.29 -8.64
CA THR A 104 -17.58 9.56 -9.81
C THR A 104 -19.10 9.52 -9.79
N ASP A 105 -19.70 9.19 -8.65
CA ASP A 105 -21.16 9.17 -8.48
C ASP A 105 -21.77 10.56 -8.64
N GLU A 106 -21.11 11.61 -8.13
CA GLU A 106 -21.55 12.99 -8.28
C GLU A 106 -21.50 13.44 -9.76
N THR A 107 -20.39 13.16 -10.45
CA THR A 107 -20.27 13.46 -11.90
C THR A 107 -21.36 12.75 -12.68
N ARG A 108 -21.57 11.46 -12.43
CA ARG A 108 -22.62 10.67 -13.10
C ARG A 108 -24.00 11.27 -12.88
N ARG A 109 -24.36 11.64 -11.65
CA ARG A 109 -25.67 12.25 -11.35
C ARG A 109 -25.88 13.56 -12.07
N LEU A 110 -24.83 14.37 -12.25
CA LEU A 110 -24.93 15.62 -13.00
C LEU A 110 -25.09 15.36 -14.50
N ASP A 111 -24.33 14.40 -15.04
CA ASP A 111 -24.45 14.01 -16.45
C ASP A 111 -25.86 13.46 -16.74
N ASP A 112 -26.39 12.60 -15.87
CA ASP A 112 -27.75 12.06 -15.96
C ASP A 112 -28.81 13.17 -15.90
N LYS A 113 -28.63 14.15 -15.01
CA LYS A 113 -29.52 15.32 -14.89
C LYS A 113 -29.48 16.19 -16.14
N GLN A 114 -28.29 16.44 -16.68
CA GLN A 114 -28.11 17.23 -17.90
C GLN A 114 -28.77 16.53 -19.09
N ALA A 115 -28.51 15.22 -19.26
CA ALA A 115 -29.12 14.43 -20.33
C ALA A 115 -30.66 14.43 -20.27
N LEU A 116 -31.24 14.39 -19.06
CA LEU A 116 -32.70 14.51 -18.87
C LEU A 116 -33.22 15.88 -19.31
N LEU A 117 -32.53 16.97 -18.93
CA LEU A 117 -32.91 18.32 -19.34
C LEU A 117 -32.85 18.47 -20.86
N ASP A 118 -31.77 18.03 -21.49
CA ASP A 118 -31.58 18.08 -22.94
C ASP A 118 -32.67 17.28 -23.68
N ALA A 119 -33.08 16.12 -23.15
CA ALA A 119 -34.16 15.31 -23.70
C ALA A 119 -35.54 15.99 -23.59
N VAL A 120 -35.83 16.64 -22.45
CA VAL A 120 -37.07 17.40 -22.24
C VAL A 120 -37.12 18.61 -23.16
N GLU A 121 -36.03 19.37 -23.30
CA GLU A 121 -35.94 20.51 -24.21
C GLU A 121 -36.14 20.08 -25.67
N SER A 122 -35.51 18.98 -26.07
CA SER A 122 -35.68 18.42 -27.42
C SER A 122 -37.13 18.00 -27.69
N ALA A 123 -37.80 17.36 -26.72
CA ALA A 123 -39.20 16.95 -26.84
C ALA A 123 -40.16 18.15 -26.89
N ALA A 124 -39.93 19.18 -26.05
CA ALA A 124 -40.72 20.40 -26.05
C ALA A 124 -40.55 21.19 -27.36
N GLY A 125 -39.33 21.33 -27.87
CA GLY A 125 -39.05 21.97 -29.15
C GLY A 125 -39.70 21.26 -30.35
N ALA A 126 -39.73 19.93 -30.34
CA ALA A 126 -40.41 19.14 -31.38
C ALA A 126 -41.94 19.36 -31.39
N GLN A 127 -42.58 19.53 -30.23
CA GLN A 127 -44.02 19.80 -30.13
C GLN A 127 -44.41 21.18 -30.65
N VAL A 128 -43.55 22.19 -30.51
CA VAL A 128 -43.80 23.55 -31.01
C VAL A 128 -43.70 23.60 -32.53
N CYS A 129 -42.76 22.86 -33.14
CA CYS A 129 -42.60 22.81 -34.59
C CYS A 129 -43.72 22.02 -35.30
N GLY A 130 -44.29 21.01 -34.64
CA GLY A 130 -45.38 20.20 -35.20
C GLY A 130 -46.74 20.91 -35.29
N LYS A 131 -46.99 21.93 -34.45
CA LYS A 131 -48.27 22.68 -34.46
C LYS A 131 -48.33 23.79 -35.52
N ALA A 132 -47.22 24.17 -36.12
CA ALA A 132 -47.16 25.22 -37.15
C ALA A 132 -47.43 24.71 -38.58
N LYS A 133 -47.79 23.42 -38.75
CA LYS A 133 -48.00 22.77 -40.06
C LYS A 133 -49.45 22.33 -40.33
N VAL A 134 -50.41 22.80 -39.53
CA VAL A 134 -51.85 22.58 -39.75
C VAL A 134 -52.50 23.92 -40.01
#